data_AF-A0A2Z3CZW5-F1
#
_entry.id   AF-A0A2Z3CZW5-F1
#
_cell.length_a   1.000
_cell.length_b   1.000
_cell.length_c   1.000
_cell.angle_alpha   90.00
_cell.angle_beta   90.00
_cell.angle_gamma   90.00
#
_symmetry.space_group_name_H-M   'P 1'
#
loop_
_entity.id
_entity.type
_entity.pdbx_description
1 polymer ?
#
loop_
_entity_poly.entity_id
_entity_poly.type
_entity_poly.pdbx_seq_one_letter_code
_entity_poly.pdbx_strand_id
1 'polypeptide(L)'
;NEIVALWGSPWISALDSFPLLRKLPNPPFSRLMKEVARRDELIGKHIEDFKKSDHKKGGTVTSSLLQSLEPPQGGASQMTLTDTHVHMTTVDLLIGGTETTAALLNWTVAFLLHRPEVQNKVYEELCGVLDVRYPQYRDRDRLPYLCALINEMLRLRPVAPLAVPHRAIRNSSIAGHFIPKNTIIIPNLYGAHHDPEVWDDPYSFKPERFL
;
A
#
# COMPACT_ATOMS: atom_id res chain seq x y z
N ASN A 1 1.75 8.07 -11.56
CA ASN A 1 1.50 6.80 -12.26
C ASN A 1 0.13 6.85 -12.94
N GLU A 2 0.07 6.71 -14.26
CA GLU A 2 -1.16 6.87 -15.05
C GLU A 2 -2.22 5.80 -14.73
N ILE A 3 -1.80 4.57 -14.43
CA ILE A 3 -2.71 3.48 -14.03
C ILE A 3 -3.48 3.87 -12.76
N VAL A 4 -2.77 4.30 -11.72
CA VAL A 4 -3.38 4.69 -10.43
C VAL A 4 -4.30 5.90 -10.60
N ALA A 5 -3.88 6.90 -11.38
CA ALA A 5 -4.69 8.08 -11.65
C ALA A 5 -5.98 7.75 -12.43
N LEU A 6 -5.89 6.89 -13.44
CA LEU A 6 -7.06 6.42 -14.19
C LEU A 6 -7.97 5.55 -13.32
N TRP A 7 -7.41 4.65 -12.52
CA TRP A 7 -8.17 3.74 -11.67
C TRP A 7 -8.91 4.48 -10.55
N GLY A 8 -8.25 5.46 -9.93
CA GLY A 8 -8.88 6.36 -8.95
C GLY A 8 -9.80 7.43 -9.55
N SER A 9 -10.00 7.44 -10.88
CA SER A 9 -10.86 8.45 -11.51
C SER A 9 -12.34 8.25 -11.14
N PRO A 10 -13.12 9.34 -11.05
CA PRO A 10 -14.57 9.25 -10.81
C PRO A 10 -15.29 8.37 -11.82
N TRP A 11 -14.77 8.32 -13.05
CA TRP A 11 -15.36 7.54 -14.14
C TRP A 11 -15.18 6.03 -13.94
N ILE A 12 -14.00 5.56 -13.53
CA ILE A 12 -13.79 4.14 -13.22
C ILE A 12 -14.59 3.74 -11.97
N SER A 13 -14.63 4.60 -10.95
CA SER A 13 -15.48 4.39 -9.77
C SER A 13 -16.96 4.23 -10.11
N ALA A 14 -17.46 4.99 -11.08
CA ALA A 14 -18.83 4.85 -11.58
C ALA A 14 -19.07 3.51 -12.29
N LEU A 15 -18.09 2.97 -13.02
CA LEU A 15 -18.20 1.65 -13.65
C LEU A 15 -18.23 0.51 -12.65
N ASP A 16 -17.53 0.66 -11.52
CA ASP A 16 -17.55 -0.33 -10.44
C ASP A 16 -18.85 -0.27 -9.65
N SER A 17 -19.40 0.93 -9.46
CA SER A 17 -20.69 1.14 -8.78
C SER A 17 -21.88 0.71 -9.63
N PHE A 18 -21.80 0.91 -10.96
CA PHE A 18 -22.85 0.60 -11.91
C PHE A 18 -22.33 -0.29 -13.04
N PRO A 19 -22.29 -1.62 -12.86
CA PRO A 19 -21.70 -2.56 -13.83
C PRO A 19 -22.31 -2.49 -15.23
N LEU A 20 -23.55 -2.03 -15.36
CA LEU A 20 -24.23 -1.82 -16.65
C LEU A 20 -23.50 -0.78 -17.53
N LEU A 21 -22.85 0.21 -16.93
CA LEU A 21 -22.09 1.24 -17.65
C LEU A 21 -20.87 0.64 -18.38
N ARG A 22 -20.38 -0.54 -17.99
CA ARG A 22 -19.30 -1.24 -18.69
C ARG A 22 -19.70 -1.74 -20.09
N LYS A 23 -20.99 -1.81 -20.41
CA LYS A 23 -21.48 -2.18 -21.74
C LYS A 23 -21.43 -1.04 -22.76
N LEU A 24 -21.25 0.20 -22.30
CA LEU A 24 -21.15 1.38 -23.16
C LEU A 24 -19.69 1.64 -23.56
N PRO A 25 -19.44 2.27 -24.74
CA PRO A 25 -18.10 2.67 -25.14
C PRO A 25 -17.45 3.56 -24.06
N ASN A 26 -16.26 3.18 -23.61
CA ASN A 26 -15.63 3.82 -22.47
C ASN A 26 -14.15 4.12 -22.75
N PRO A 27 -13.83 5.30 -23.32
CA PRO A 27 -12.47 5.66 -23.65
C PRO A 27 -11.50 5.69 -22.45
N PRO A 28 -11.89 6.16 -21.25
CA PRO A 28 -11.03 6.05 -20.06
C PRO A 28 -10.73 4.59 -19.67
N PHE A 29 -11.72 3.70 -19.70
CA PHE A 29 -11.52 2.27 -19.42
C PHE A 29 -10.64 1.61 -20.48
N SER A 30 -10.84 1.92 -21.77
CA SER A 30 -9.95 1.42 -22.84
C SER A 30 -8.51 1.91 -22.66
N ARG A 31 -8.30 3.15 -22.21
CA ARG A 31 -6.97 3.66 -21.87
C ARG A 31 -6.37 2.93 -20.67
N LEU A 32 -7.13 2.73 -19.60
CA LEU A 32 -6.69 1.94 -18.44
C LEU A 32 -6.26 0.53 -18.86
N MET A 33 -7.05 -0.15 -19.69
CA MET A 33 -6.71 -1.50 -20.17
C MET A 33 -5.43 -1.53 -21.02
N LYS A 34 -5.16 -0.49 -21.82
CA LYS A 34 -3.89 -0.36 -22.55
C LYS A 34 -2.70 -0.21 -21.61
N GLU A 35 -2.84 0.62 -20.56
CA GLU A 35 -1.78 0.80 -19.58
C GLU A 35 -1.54 -0.45 -18.73
N VAL A 36 -2.60 -1.19 -18.38
CA VAL A 36 -2.50 -2.49 -17.73
C VAL A 36 -1.76 -3.49 -18.61
N ALA A 37 -2.10 -3.57 -19.91
CA ALA A 37 -1.40 -4.46 -20.84
C ALA A 37 0.09 -4.11 -20.97
N ARG A 38 0.43 -2.82 -21.05
CA ARG A 38 1.81 -2.34 -21.09
C ARG A 38 2.60 -2.71 -19.83
N ARG A 39 1.98 -2.54 -18.65
CA ARG A 39 2.57 -2.98 -17.37
C ARG A 39 2.79 -4.49 -17.38
N ASP A 40 1.80 -5.27 -17.81
CA ASP A 40 1.86 -6.72 -17.77
C ASP A 40 2.93 -7.29 -18.70
N GLU A 41 3.12 -6.68 -19.88
CA GLU A 41 4.22 -6.98 -20.80
C GLU A 41 5.59 -6.69 -20.15
N LEU A 42 5.74 -5.52 -19.54
CA LEU A 42 6.98 -5.12 -18.88
C LEU A 42 7.33 -6.07 -17.72
N ILE A 43 6.36 -6.38 -16.85
CA ILE A 43 6.56 -7.31 -15.73
C ILE A 43 6.84 -8.72 -16.23
N GLY A 44 6.12 -9.18 -17.26
CA GLY A 44 6.36 -10.48 -17.90
C GLY A 44 7.81 -10.61 -18.38
N LYS A 45 8.30 -9.60 -19.09
CA LYS A 45 9.70 -9.55 -19.55
C LYS A 45 10.70 -9.62 -18.40
N HIS A 46 10.48 -8.86 -17.32
CA HIS A 46 11.37 -8.91 -16.14
C HIS A 46 11.37 -10.28 -15.47
N ILE A 47 10.21 -10.95 -15.37
CA ILE A 47 10.12 -12.30 -14.80
C ILE A 47 10.85 -13.31 -15.69
N GLU A 48 10.72 -13.21 -17.01
CA GLU A 48 11.44 -14.09 -17.95
C GLU A 48 12.96 -13.88 -17.89
N ASP A 49 13.41 -12.64 -17.86
CA ASP A 49 14.83 -12.30 -17.72
C ASP A 49 15.37 -12.81 -16.36
N PHE A 50 14.58 -12.69 -15.30
CA PHE A 50 14.90 -13.25 -13.98
C PHE A 50 15.00 -14.78 -14.01
N LYS A 51 14.08 -15.49 -14.69
CA LYS A 51 14.11 -16.96 -14.85
C LYS A 51 15.38 -17.45 -15.57
N LYS A 52 15.91 -16.65 -16.51
CA LYS A 52 17.13 -16.94 -17.27
C LYS A 52 18.41 -16.64 -16.50
N SER A 53 18.34 -15.71 -15.54
CA SER A 53 19.49 -15.32 -14.71
C SER A 53 19.90 -16.43 -13.73
N ASP A 54 21.16 -16.43 -13.30
CA ASP A 54 21.70 -17.39 -12.33
C ASP A 54 21.21 -17.14 -10.89
N HIS A 55 20.28 -16.18 -10.70
CA HIS A 55 19.62 -15.87 -9.44
C HIS A 55 18.62 -16.95 -8.96
N LYS A 56 18.77 -18.19 -9.44
CA LYS A 56 17.99 -19.36 -9.00
C LYS A 56 18.19 -19.70 -7.51
N LYS A 57 19.20 -19.12 -6.86
CA LYS A 57 19.57 -19.40 -5.47
C LYS A 57 19.17 -18.28 -4.50
N GLY A 58 17.86 -18.17 -4.27
CA GLY A 58 17.28 -17.56 -3.07
C GLY A 58 17.51 -16.05 -2.85
N GLY A 59 16.72 -15.46 -1.95
CA GLY A 59 16.91 -14.09 -1.47
C GLY A 59 15.89 -13.06 -1.99
N THR A 60 15.02 -13.42 -2.94
CA THR A 60 13.90 -12.55 -3.37
C THR A 60 12.56 -13.26 -3.30
N VAL A 61 11.48 -12.50 -3.08
CA VAL A 61 10.11 -13.05 -3.08
C VAL A 61 9.80 -13.72 -4.42
N THR A 62 10.21 -13.12 -5.54
CA THR A 62 10.02 -13.69 -6.88
C THR A 62 10.70 -15.05 -7.02
N SER A 63 11.91 -15.23 -6.50
CA SER A 63 12.59 -16.54 -6.51
C SER A 63 11.83 -17.61 -5.74
N SER A 64 11.27 -17.27 -4.57
CA SER A 64 10.46 -18.19 -3.77
C SER A 64 9.13 -18.56 -4.43
N LEU A 65 8.47 -17.58 -5.08
CA LEU A 65 7.24 -17.81 -5.84
C LEU A 65 7.49 -18.72 -7.06
N LEU A 66 8.61 -18.52 -7.76
CA LEU A 66 9.00 -19.36 -8.89
C LEU A 66 9.33 -20.80 -8.48
N GLN A 67 10.01 -21.00 -7.35
CA GLN A 67 10.25 -22.34 -6.80
C GLN A 67 8.94 -23.06 -6.43
N SER A 68 7.94 -22.31 -6.00
CA SER A 68 6.61 -22.84 -5.64
C SER A 68 5.74 -23.19 -6.87
N LEU A 69 6.23 -22.96 -8.10
CA LEU A 69 5.64 -23.51 -9.33
C LEU A 69 5.98 -24.99 -9.50
N GLU A 70 7.07 -25.47 -8.90
CA GLU A 70 7.47 -26.88 -9.01
C GLU A 70 6.55 -27.74 -8.14
N PRO A 71 6.07 -28.89 -8.66
CA PRO A 71 5.21 -29.76 -7.87
C PRO A 71 5.96 -30.27 -6.63
N PRO A 72 5.30 -30.33 -5.45
CA PRO A 72 5.96 -30.78 -4.23
C PRO A 72 6.43 -32.24 -4.42
N GLN A 73 7.71 -32.49 -4.10
CA GLN A 73 8.22 -33.86 -4.00
C GLN A 73 7.54 -34.54 -2.81
N GLY A 74 6.48 -35.32 -3.05
CA GLY A 74 5.85 -36.12 -1.98
C GLY A 74 4.31 -36.20 -1.94
N GLY A 75 3.59 -35.81 -2.99
CA GLY A 75 2.16 -36.18 -3.12
C GLY A 75 1.17 -35.47 -2.19
N ALA A 76 1.59 -34.44 -1.45
CA ALA A 76 0.67 -33.55 -0.76
C ALA A 76 -0.02 -32.65 -1.78
N SER A 77 -1.36 -32.65 -1.79
CA SER A 77 -2.20 -31.75 -2.58
C SER A 77 -2.12 -30.31 -2.03
N GLN A 78 -0.98 -29.66 -2.22
CA GLN A 78 -0.88 -28.21 -2.12
C GLN A 78 -1.25 -27.60 -3.47
N MET A 79 -2.01 -26.51 -3.45
CA MET A 79 -2.35 -25.72 -4.63
C MET A 79 -1.06 -25.26 -5.30
N THR A 80 -0.76 -25.81 -6.48
CA THR A 80 0.40 -25.39 -7.27
C THR A 80 0.18 -23.97 -7.76
N LEU A 81 1.14 -23.07 -7.51
CA LEU A 81 1.08 -21.73 -8.08
C LEU A 81 1.13 -21.82 -9.62
N THR A 82 0.62 -20.79 -10.28
CA THR A 82 0.70 -20.68 -11.75
C THR A 82 1.53 -19.47 -12.11
N ASP A 83 2.01 -19.39 -13.36
CA ASP A 83 2.70 -18.19 -13.84
C ASP A 83 1.87 -16.91 -13.65
N THR A 84 0.54 -16.99 -13.80
CA THR A 84 -0.37 -15.88 -13.50
C THR A 84 -0.30 -15.45 -12.04
N HIS A 85 -0.24 -16.39 -11.09
CA HIS A 85 -0.09 -16.06 -9.68
C HIS A 85 1.23 -15.35 -9.40
N VAL A 86 2.35 -15.83 -9.98
CA VAL A 86 3.67 -15.20 -9.81
C VAL A 86 3.68 -13.79 -10.40
N HIS A 87 3.12 -13.63 -11.60
CA HIS A 87 3.02 -12.35 -12.29
C HIS A 87 2.18 -11.35 -11.48
N MET A 88 0.94 -11.71 -11.13
CA MET A 88 0.04 -10.81 -10.40
C MET A 88 0.55 -10.48 -8.99
N THR A 89 1.20 -11.43 -8.30
CA THR A 89 1.83 -11.13 -7.00
C THR A 89 2.99 -10.13 -7.15
N THR A 90 3.78 -10.26 -8.22
CA THR A 90 4.86 -9.31 -8.52
C THR A 90 4.30 -7.92 -8.83
N VAL A 91 3.21 -7.83 -9.58
CA VAL A 91 2.48 -6.58 -9.83
C VAL A 91 2.01 -5.95 -8.53
N ASP A 92 1.36 -6.72 -7.66
CA ASP A 92 0.80 -6.23 -6.39
C ASP A 92 1.89 -5.71 -5.45
N LEU A 93 3.02 -6.43 -5.34
CA LEU A 93 4.18 -5.99 -4.54
C LEU A 93 4.78 -4.70 -5.05
N LEU A 94 4.90 -4.56 -6.38
CA LEU A 94 5.46 -3.35 -6.99
C LEU A 94 4.54 -2.15 -6.75
N ILE A 95 3.26 -2.27 -7.08
CA ILE A 95 2.27 -1.18 -6.91
C ILE A 95 2.13 -0.83 -5.43
N GLY A 96 1.95 -1.84 -4.58
CA GLY A 96 1.76 -1.66 -3.15
C GLY A 96 2.98 -1.05 -2.45
N GLY A 97 4.20 -1.40 -2.85
CA GLY A 97 5.43 -0.92 -2.21
C GLY A 97 5.92 0.45 -2.69
N THR A 98 5.60 0.84 -3.94
CA THR A 98 6.13 2.07 -4.54
C THR A 98 5.23 3.28 -4.31
N GLU A 99 3.97 3.20 -4.74
CA GLU A 99 3.06 4.35 -4.75
C GLU A 99 2.70 4.80 -3.33
N THR A 100 2.48 3.85 -2.42
CA THR A 100 2.08 4.15 -1.04
C THR A 100 3.19 4.86 -0.26
N THR A 101 4.41 4.34 -0.36
CA THR A 101 5.60 4.91 0.28
C THR A 101 5.92 6.29 -0.30
N ALA A 102 5.83 6.45 -1.63
CA ALA A 102 6.06 7.74 -2.28
C ALA A 102 5.02 8.79 -1.84
N ALA A 103 3.74 8.41 -1.74
CA ALA A 103 2.70 9.31 -1.25
C ALA A 103 2.95 9.77 0.19
N LEU A 104 3.35 8.84 1.08
CA LEU A 104 3.71 9.19 2.45
C LEU A 104 4.90 10.16 2.49
N LEU A 105 5.98 9.85 1.76
CA LEU A 105 7.18 10.71 1.72
C LEU A 105 6.87 12.10 1.17
N ASN A 106 6.04 12.21 0.12
CA ASN A 106 5.61 13.48 -0.44
C ASN A 106 4.84 14.32 0.59
N TRP A 107 3.92 13.70 1.34
CA TRP A 107 3.23 14.39 2.43
C TRP A 107 4.19 14.81 3.53
N THR A 108 5.11 13.92 3.95
CA THR A 108 6.13 14.25 4.96
C THR A 108 6.94 15.48 4.56
N VAL A 109 7.48 15.52 3.33
CA VAL A 109 8.23 16.68 2.83
C VAL A 109 7.35 17.93 2.80
N ALA A 110 6.12 17.83 2.28
CA ALA A 110 5.21 18.95 2.23
C ALA A 110 4.92 19.54 3.62
N PHE A 111 4.71 18.70 4.63
CA PHE A 111 4.47 19.17 6.00
C PHE A 111 5.72 19.76 6.65
N LEU A 112 6.89 19.15 6.49
CA LEU A 112 8.15 19.68 7.02
C LEU A 112 8.48 21.07 6.46
N LEU A 113 8.20 21.31 5.17
CA LEU A 113 8.36 22.63 4.55
C LEU A 113 7.47 23.72 5.19
N HIS A 114 6.32 23.34 5.75
CA HIS A 114 5.40 24.26 6.44
C HIS A 114 5.56 24.25 7.97
N ARG A 115 6.45 23.40 8.51
CA ARG A 115 6.66 23.16 9.93
C ARG A 115 8.17 23.08 10.24
N PRO A 116 8.92 24.18 10.03
CA PRO A 116 10.37 24.20 10.25
C PRO A 116 10.75 23.84 11.69
N GLU A 117 9.89 24.14 12.67
CA GLU A 117 10.06 23.75 14.07
C GLU A 117 10.12 22.22 14.25
N VAL A 118 9.29 21.48 13.51
CA VAL A 118 9.29 20.01 13.54
C VAL A 118 10.51 19.47 12.79
N GLN A 119 10.86 20.08 11.65
CA GLN A 119 12.04 19.70 10.89
C GLN A 119 13.32 19.84 11.73
N ASN A 120 13.46 20.94 12.47
CA ASN A 120 14.62 21.19 13.33
C ASN A 120 14.73 20.14 14.45
N LYS A 121 13.61 19.78 15.10
CA LYS A 121 13.61 18.73 16.13
C LYS A 121 14.07 17.37 15.60
N VAL A 122 13.60 16.96 14.41
CA VAL A 122 14.08 15.73 13.76
C VAL A 122 15.57 15.82 13.44
N TYR A 123 16.02 16.97 12.93
CA TYR A 123 17.43 17.18 12.61
C TYR A 123 18.32 17.08 13.85
N GLU A 124 17.94 17.75 14.94
CA GLU A 124 18.65 17.69 16.23
C GLU A 124 18.72 16.26 16.78
N GLU A 125 17.62 15.52 16.74
CA GLU A 125 17.58 14.11 17.15
C GLU A 125 18.54 13.25 16.30
N LEU A 126 18.49 13.41 14.98
CA LEU A 126 19.37 12.67 14.07
C LEU A 126 20.85 13.01 14.33
N CYS A 127 21.19 14.28 14.48
CA CYS A 127 22.54 14.73 14.79
C CYS A 127 23.04 14.19 16.14
N GLY A 128 22.17 14.13 17.16
CA GLY A 128 22.53 13.61 18.48
C GLY A 128 22.76 12.10 18.52
N VAL A 129 22.20 11.34 17.58
CA VAL A 129 22.19 9.86 17.59
C VAL A 129 23.12 9.23 16.55
N LEU A 130 23.33 9.92 15.44
CA LEU A 130 23.98 9.36 14.23
C LEU A 130 25.35 9.96 13.93
N ASP A 131 25.79 11.01 14.62
CA ASP A 131 27.04 11.70 14.34
C ASP A 131 27.21 12.01 12.82
N VAL A 132 28.10 11.30 12.12
CA VAL A 132 28.46 11.50 10.70
C VAL A 132 28.09 10.30 9.82
N ARG A 133 27.29 9.35 10.31
CA ARG A 133 26.90 8.16 9.53
C ARG A 133 25.43 8.19 9.12
N TYR A 134 25.11 7.42 8.08
CA TYR A 134 23.73 7.23 7.68
C TYR A 134 22.91 6.45 8.75
N PRO A 135 21.59 6.72 8.85
CA PRO A 135 20.69 5.96 9.71
C PRO A 135 20.66 4.47 9.32
N GLN A 136 20.56 3.61 10.33
CA GLN A 136 20.33 2.18 10.17
C GLN A 136 19.07 1.76 10.94
N TYR A 137 18.45 0.64 10.57
CA TYR A 137 17.21 0.21 11.22
C TYR A 137 17.35 0.01 12.74
N ARG A 138 18.54 -0.42 13.21
CA ARG A 138 18.86 -0.56 14.64
C ARG A 138 18.84 0.77 15.42
N ASP A 139 18.86 1.91 14.74
CA ASP A 139 18.79 3.23 15.37
C ASP A 139 17.36 3.62 15.76
N ARG A 140 16.35 2.91 15.23
CA ARG A 140 14.93 3.26 15.37
C ARG A 140 14.52 3.56 16.81
N ASP A 141 14.92 2.73 17.76
CA ASP A 141 14.55 2.89 19.18
C ASP A 141 15.19 4.11 19.85
N ARG A 142 16.23 4.66 19.22
CA ARG A 142 16.93 5.89 19.64
C ARG A 142 16.45 7.13 18.89
N LEU A 143 15.49 6.98 17.98
CA LEU A 143 14.91 8.06 17.16
C LEU A 143 13.40 8.19 17.42
N PRO A 144 12.97 8.39 18.69
CA PRO A 144 11.55 8.42 19.05
C PRO A 144 10.79 9.56 18.36
N TYR A 145 11.38 10.75 18.19
CA TYR A 145 10.73 11.89 17.55
C TYR A 145 10.51 11.66 16.05
N LEU A 146 11.50 11.08 15.34
CA LEU A 146 11.31 10.65 13.95
C LEU A 146 10.21 9.60 13.83
N CYS A 147 10.16 8.61 14.73
CA CYS A 147 9.10 7.61 14.76
C CYS A 147 7.72 8.25 14.99
N ALA A 148 7.65 9.20 15.92
CA ALA A 148 6.45 9.95 16.24
C ALA A 148 5.96 10.79 15.04
N LEU A 149 6.87 11.43 14.31
CA LEU A 149 6.55 12.14 13.06
C LEU A 149 5.97 11.20 12.01
N ILE A 150 6.56 10.01 11.80
CA ILE A 150 6.08 9.04 10.81
C ILE A 150 4.67 8.58 11.18
N ASN A 151 4.44 8.27 12.46
CA ASN A 151 3.12 7.86 12.97
C ASN A 151 2.08 8.98 12.82
N GLU A 152 2.43 10.22 13.17
CA GLU A 152 1.51 11.35 13.04
C GLU A 152 1.19 11.64 11.56
N MET A 153 2.15 11.48 10.65
CA MET A 153 1.89 11.62 9.22
C MET A 153 0.92 10.56 8.72
N LEU A 154 1.13 9.29 9.09
CA LEU A 154 0.24 8.19 8.74
C LEU A 154 -1.17 8.34 9.35
N ARG A 155 -1.27 8.91 10.55
CA ARG A 155 -2.55 9.23 11.20
C ARG A 155 -3.28 10.34 10.43
N LEU A 156 -2.62 11.47 10.24
CA LEU A 156 -3.23 12.69 9.69
C LEU A 156 -3.48 12.59 8.18
N ARG A 157 -2.62 11.89 7.44
CA ARG A 157 -2.70 11.67 5.99
C ARG A 157 -2.55 10.19 5.66
N PRO A 158 -3.54 9.36 6.02
CA PRO A 158 -3.50 7.94 5.67
C PRO A 158 -3.53 7.80 4.15
N VAL A 159 -2.61 6.98 3.62
CA VAL A 159 -2.47 6.77 2.17
C VAL A 159 -3.77 6.21 1.55
N ALA A 160 -4.50 5.38 2.30
CA ALA A 160 -5.80 4.85 1.92
C ALA A 160 -6.86 5.24 2.97
N PRO A 161 -7.48 6.43 2.87
CA PRO A 161 -8.39 6.95 3.91
C PRO A 161 -9.63 6.08 4.14
N LEU A 162 -10.06 5.31 3.14
CA LEU A 162 -11.17 4.34 3.23
C LEU A 162 -10.71 2.87 3.22
N ALA A 163 -9.42 2.64 3.50
CA ALA A 163 -8.77 1.33 3.41
C ALA A 163 -9.04 0.62 2.07
N VAL A 164 -8.95 -0.71 2.06
CA VAL A 164 -9.41 -1.56 0.96
C VAL A 164 -10.78 -2.14 1.34
N PRO A 165 -11.79 -2.14 0.44
CA PRO A 165 -13.09 -2.73 0.73
C PRO A 165 -13.00 -4.22 1.09
N HIS A 166 -13.70 -4.61 2.15
CA HIS A 166 -13.86 -5.99 2.59
C HIS A 166 -15.22 -6.56 2.16
N ARG A 167 -15.37 -7.89 2.19
CA ARG A 167 -16.65 -8.57 1.97
C ARG A 167 -16.90 -9.61 3.05
N ALA A 168 -18.08 -9.58 3.67
CA ALA A 168 -18.48 -10.56 4.67
C ALA A 168 -18.54 -11.98 4.07
N ILE A 169 -17.72 -12.91 4.55
CA ILE A 169 -17.70 -14.30 4.05
C ILE A 169 -18.84 -15.17 4.60
N ARG A 170 -19.49 -14.70 5.67
CA ARG A 170 -20.63 -15.33 6.35
C ARG A 170 -21.48 -14.25 7.02
N ASN A 171 -22.70 -14.60 7.40
CA ASN A 171 -23.53 -13.75 8.26
C ASN A 171 -22.77 -13.48 9.57
N SER A 172 -22.76 -12.23 10.02
CA SER A 172 -22.00 -11.77 11.18
C SER A 172 -22.69 -10.55 11.82
N SER A 173 -21.99 -9.87 12.72
CA SER A 173 -22.41 -8.60 13.28
C SER A 173 -21.23 -7.68 13.56
N ILE A 174 -21.46 -6.36 13.52
CA ILE A 174 -20.51 -5.31 13.94
C ILE A 174 -21.26 -4.35 14.86
N ALA A 175 -20.75 -4.10 16.07
CA ALA A 175 -21.37 -3.22 17.07
C ALA A 175 -22.88 -3.53 17.31
N GLY A 176 -23.25 -4.82 17.33
CA GLY A 176 -24.64 -5.26 17.51
C GLY A 176 -25.51 -5.22 16.25
N HIS A 177 -25.04 -4.65 15.14
CA HIS A 177 -25.77 -4.65 13.87
C HIS A 177 -25.52 -5.92 13.08
N PHE A 178 -26.59 -6.57 12.62
CA PHE A 178 -26.49 -7.76 11.77
C PHE A 178 -25.93 -7.41 10.39
N ILE A 179 -24.90 -8.15 9.96
CA ILE A 179 -24.22 -8.01 8.67
C ILE A 179 -24.44 -9.30 7.87
N PRO A 180 -25.25 -9.27 6.80
CA PRO A 180 -25.43 -10.41 5.92
C PRO A 180 -24.12 -10.86 5.24
N LYS A 181 -24.05 -12.14 4.88
CA LYS A 181 -23.02 -12.65 3.97
C LYS A 181 -23.03 -11.85 2.67
N ASN A 182 -21.84 -11.64 2.10
CA ASN A 182 -21.55 -10.88 0.88
C ASN A 182 -21.72 -9.35 0.99
N THR A 183 -22.08 -8.80 2.15
CA THR A 183 -22.07 -7.35 2.36
C THR A 183 -20.65 -6.79 2.19
N ILE A 184 -20.53 -5.72 1.40
CA ILE A 184 -19.30 -4.93 1.27
C ILE A 184 -19.16 -4.04 2.50
N ILE A 185 -17.97 -4.05 3.09
CA ILE A 185 -17.63 -3.28 4.29
C ILE A 185 -16.46 -2.37 3.93
N ILE A 186 -16.62 -1.07 4.12
CA ILE A 186 -15.58 -0.07 3.83
C ILE A 186 -15.15 0.57 5.15
N PRO A 187 -13.93 0.26 5.65
CA PRO A 187 -13.41 0.90 6.86
C PRO A 187 -13.09 2.37 6.62
N ASN A 188 -13.65 3.27 7.43
CA ASN A 188 -13.30 4.69 7.38
C ASN A 188 -12.11 5.00 8.30
N LEU A 189 -10.90 4.72 7.83
CA LEU A 189 -9.66 5.00 8.58
C LEU A 189 -9.48 6.50 8.83
N TYR A 190 -9.81 7.33 7.85
CA TYR A 190 -9.73 8.79 8.02
C TYR A 190 -10.62 9.27 9.17
N GLY A 191 -11.86 8.78 9.24
CA GLY A 191 -12.78 9.06 10.34
C GLY A 191 -12.20 8.61 11.69
N ALA A 192 -11.74 7.37 11.80
CA ALA A 192 -11.15 6.84 13.03
C ALA A 192 -9.90 7.63 13.48
N HIS A 193 -9.08 8.09 12.53
CA HIS A 193 -7.89 8.88 12.83
C HIS A 193 -8.19 10.35 13.18
N HIS A 194 -9.40 10.83 12.89
CA HIS A 194 -9.82 12.21 13.18
C HIS A 194 -10.97 12.29 14.20
N ASP A 195 -11.25 11.18 14.89
CA ASP A 195 -12.27 11.13 15.93
C ASP A 195 -11.86 11.99 17.14
N PRO A 196 -12.58 13.07 17.47
CA PRO A 196 -12.25 13.96 18.59
C PRO A 196 -12.44 13.31 19.96
N GLU A 197 -13.14 12.17 20.06
CA GLU A 197 -13.25 11.42 21.31
C GLU A 197 -12.00 10.58 21.59
N VAL A 198 -11.21 10.27 20.54
CA VAL A 198 -9.99 9.45 20.63
C VAL A 198 -8.74 10.31 20.55
N TRP A 199 -8.76 11.36 19.74
CA TRP A 199 -7.61 12.21 19.46
C TRP A 199 -7.89 13.65 19.89
N ASP A 200 -7.06 14.20 20.79
CA ASP A 200 -7.07 15.64 21.07
C ASP A 200 -6.79 16.42 19.78
N ASP A 201 -7.50 17.51 19.50
CA ASP A 201 -7.27 18.38 18.33
C ASP A 201 -6.90 17.61 17.02
N PRO A 202 -7.79 16.73 16.53
CA PRO A 202 -7.45 15.65 15.58
C PRO A 202 -6.91 16.14 14.23
N TYR A 203 -7.24 17.37 13.85
CA TYR A 203 -6.88 17.94 12.56
C TYR A 203 -5.52 18.65 12.56
N SER A 204 -4.97 18.92 13.75
CA SER A 204 -3.64 19.52 13.89
C SER A 204 -2.54 18.47 13.73
N PHE A 205 -1.46 18.88 13.07
CA PHE A 205 -0.23 18.08 12.97
C PHE A 205 0.61 18.26 14.23
N LYS A 206 0.64 17.24 15.09
CA LYS A 206 1.39 17.23 16.36
C LYS A 206 2.14 15.90 16.53
N PRO A 207 3.39 15.77 16.06
CA PRO A 207 4.20 14.57 16.27
C PRO A 207 4.25 14.15 17.75
N GLU A 208 4.22 15.12 18.67
CA GLU A 208 4.28 14.92 20.11
C GLU A 208 3.18 14.00 20.68
N ARG A 209 2.10 13.72 19.91
CA ARG A 209 1.07 12.73 20.31
C ARG A 209 1.60 11.32 20.51
N PHE A 210 2.70 10.98 19.85
CA PHE A 210 3.26 9.63 19.84
C PHE A 210 4.54 9.52 20.68
N LEU A 211 4.73 10.43 21.65
CA LEU A 211 5.86 10.47 22.58
C LEU A 211 5.42 10.21 24.02
#